data_AF-A0A2Z6QI32-F1
#
_entry.id   AF-A0A2Z6QI32-F1
#
_cell.length_a   1.000
_cell.length_b   1.000
_cell.length_c   1.000
_cell.angle_alpha   90.00
_cell.angle_beta   90.00
_cell.angle_gamma   90.00
#
_symmetry.space_group_name_H-M   'P 1'
#
loop_
_entity.id
_entity.type
_entity.pdbx_description
1 polymer ?
#
loop_
_entity_poly.entity_id
_entity_poly.type
_entity_poly.pdbx_seq_one_letter_code
_entity_poly.pdbx_strand_id
1 'polypeptide(L)'
;MNNTRRITHTERRNQLVRLFIQDLNTEQGENFIGLQDQVEVRHNEILQRIYDLYYESERAEVNANNAFHLAVSTIFRFGEAIKDIYMTLLSENGNDHSARVALNREIEALFPSASSRGVLKKISRVRNVYEIFSAVGPEKISRIRSVQLSFFSELRSRDIDAIKIACGGNFNNLLYQ
;
A
#
# COMPACT_ATOMS: atom_id res chain seq x y z
N MET A 1 15.13 -29.08 4.51
CA MET A 1 14.81 -28.11 3.43
C MET A 1 13.71 -27.10 3.76
N ASN A 2 12.70 -27.41 4.61
CA ASN A 2 11.61 -26.46 4.92
C ASN A 2 11.99 -25.30 5.86
N ASN A 3 13.01 -25.47 6.71
CA ASN A 3 13.38 -24.44 7.68
C ASN A 3 14.10 -23.25 7.02
N THR A 4 15.04 -23.52 6.11
CA THR A 4 15.81 -22.49 5.38
C THR A 4 14.91 -21.59 4.51
N ARG A 5 13.88 -22.14 3.86
CA ARG A 5 12.91 -21.35 3.08
C ARG A 5 12.04 -20.44 3.95
N ARG A 6 11.70 -20.87 5.17
CA ARG A 6 10.92 -20.06 6.12
C ARG A 6 11.75 -18.92 6.72
N ILE A 7 13.02 -19.17 6.99
CA ILE A 7 13.98 -18.17 7.49
C ILE A 7 14.17 -17.07 6.45
N THR A 8 14.51 -17.43 5.21
CA THR A 8 14.72 -16.48 4.10
C THR A 8 13.47 -15.64 3.77
N HIS A 9 12.27 -16.24 3.79
CA HIS A 9 11.03 -15.48 3.62
C HIS A 9 10.79 -14.48 4.75
N THR A 10 11.11 -14.85 6.00
CA THR A 10 10.93 -13.98 7.16
C THR A 10 11.91 -12.81 7.11
N GLU A 11 13.17 -13.07 6.76
CA GLU A 11 14.22 -12.05 6.59
C GLU A 11 13.86 -11.05 5.49
N ARG A 12 13.44 -11.54 4.31
CA ARG A 12 13.02 -10.69 3.20
C ARG A 12 11.88 -9.77 3.60
N ARG A 13 10.84 -10.30 4.26
CA ARG A 13 9.73 -9.47 4.73
C ARG A 13 10.18 -8.44 5.76
N ASN A 14 11.03 -8.82 6.72
CA ASN A 14 11.55 -7.89 7.71
C ASN A 14 12.34 -6.74 7.05
N GLN A 15 13.10 -7.04 5.98
CA GLN A 15 13.79 -6.03 5.19
C GLN A 15 12.80 -5.09 4.48
N LEU A 16 11.76 -5.64 3.85
CA LEU A 16 10.71 -4.83 3.19
C LEU A 16 9.98 -3.94 4.20
N VAL A 17 9.71 -4.42 5.42
CA VAL A 17 9.13 -3.59 6.48
C VAL A 17 10.03 -2.41 6.83
N ARG A 18 11.35 -2.61 6.93
CA ARG A 18 12.30 -1.52 7.21
C ARG A 18 12.35 -0.49 6.09
N LEU A 19 12.42 -0.94 4.85
CA LEU A 19 12.41 -0.05 3.67
C LEU A 19 11.09 0.74 3.58
N PHE A 20 9.97 0.07 3.84
CA PHE A 20 8.67 0.73 3.88
C PHE A 20 8.59 1.80 4.97
N ILE A 21 9.09 1.52 6.19
CA ILE A 21 9.17 2.54 7.26
C ILE A 21 10.05 3.72 6.83
N GLN A 22 11.18 3.45 6.17
CA GLN A 22 12.06 4.50 5.66
C GLN A 22 11.33 5.37 4.63
N ASP A 23 10.63 4.77 3.67
CA ASP A 23 9.82 5.52 2.69
C ASP A 23 8.83 6.45 3.40
N LEU A 24 8.06 5.93 4.36
CA LEU A 24 7.03 6.70 5.05
C LEU A 24 7.58 7.88 5.87
N ASN A 25 8.79 7.74 6.40
CA ASN A 25 9.45 8.76 7.22
C ASN A 25 10.34 9.72 6.42
N THR A 26 10.64 9.43 5.16
CA THR A 26 11.41 10.32 4.30
C THR A 26 10.52 11.49 3.87
N GLU A 27 10.91 12.72 4.22
CA GLU A 27 10.24 13.92 3.73
C GLU A 27 10.43 14.02 2.20
N GLN A 28 9.41 14.51 1.49
CA GLN A 28 9.56 14.75 0.06
C GLN A 28 10.52 15.92 -0.13
N GLY A 29 11.80 15.62 -0.35
CA GLY A 29 12.72 16.60 -0.92
C GLY A 29 12.29 16.93 -2.34
N GLU A 30 12.18 18.23 -2.64
CA GLU A 30 11.96 18.75 -3.99
C GLU A 30 13.10 18.30 -4.91
N ASN A 31 12.94 17.15 -5.55
CA ASN A 31 13.76 16.77 -6.69
C ASN A 31 12.88 16.83 -7.94
N PHE A 32 12.31 18.01 -8.18
CA PHE A 32 11.86 18.40 -9.51
C PHE A 32 12.95 19.30 -10.09
N ILE A 33 13.99 18.68 -10.66
CA ILE A 33 14.84 19.43 -11.57
C ILE A 33 14.02 19.58 -12.85
N GLY A 34 13.22 20.64 -12.91
CA GLY A 34 12.62 21.10 -14.15
C GLY A 34 13.74 21.59 -15.07
N LEU A 35 14.27 20.72 -15.92
CA LEU A 35 15.22 21.11 -16.95
C LEU A 35 14.44 21.53 -18.20
N GLN A 36 14.01 22.79 -18.19
CA GLN A 36 14.03 23.57 -19.41
C GLN A 36 15.46 24.04 -19.61
N ASP A 37 16.19 23.40 -20.53
CA ASP A 37 17.18 24.07 -21.34
C ASP A 37 17.35 23.27 -22.64
N GLN A 38 16.94 23.91 -23.74
CA GLN A 38 17.16 23.42 -25.09
C GLN A 38 18.66 23.54 -25.40
N VAL A 39 19.39 22.44 -25.28
CA VAL A 39 20.74 22.36 -25.83
C VAL A 39 20.63 21.89 -27.27
N GLU A 40 20.76 22.82 -28.22
CA GLU A 40 20.98 22.49 -29.63
C GLU A 40 22.35 21.82 -29.78
N VAL A 41 22.38 20.49 -29.75
CA VAL A 41 23.53 19.71 -30.19
C VAL A 41 23.14 19.05 -31.51
N ARG A 42 23.99 19.22 -32.54
CA ARG A 42 23.87 18.46 -33.78
C ARG A 42 24.19 17.00 -33.49
N HIS A 43 23.17 16.19 -33.27
CA HIS A 43 23.32 14.82 -32.76
C HIS A 43 23.55 13.80 -33.87
N ASN A 44 24.54 12.93 -33.65
CA ASN A 44 24.54 11.56 -34.16
C ASN A 44 23.20 10.91 -33.77
N GLU A 45 22.49 10.29 -34.72
CA GLU A 45 21.18 9.66 -34.51
C GLU A 45 21.15 8.72 -33.28
N ILE A 46 22.27 8.05 -32.98
CA ILE A 46 22.42 7.18 -31.81
C ILE A 46 22.39 7.99 -30.50
N LEU A 47 23.08 9.13 -30.44
CA LEU A 47 23.11 9.99 -29.25
C LEU A 47 21.74 10.62 -28.98
N GLN A 48 21.03 11.05 -30.03
CA GLN A 48 19.66 11.55 -29.88
C GLN A 48 18.73 10.45 -29.33
N ARG A 49 18.84 9.23 -29.86
CA ARG A 49 18.05 8.10 -29.37
C ARG A 49 18.33 7.76 -27.90
N ILE A 50 19.59 7.84 -27.45
CA ILE A 50 19.94 7.64 -26.04
C ILE A 50 19.31 8.73 -25.16
N TYR A 51 19.39 9.99 -25.59
CA TYR A 51 18.77 11.12 -24.90
C TYR A 51 17.25 10.91 -24.77
N ASP A 52 16.57 10.57 -25.87
CA ASP A 52 15.12 10.37 -25.87
C ASP A 52 14.72 9.20 -24.94
N LEU A 53 15.45 8.07 -25.02
CA LEU A 53 15.19 6.90 -24.18
C LEU A 53 15.39 7.18 -22.68
N TYR A 54 16.33 8.05 -22.32
CA TYR A 54 16.53 8.45 -20.92
C TYR A 54 15.30 9.17 -20.36
N TYR A 55 14.75 10.16 -21.08
CA TYR A 55 13.54 10.85 -20.61
C TYR A 55 12.29 9.97 -20.71
N GLU A 56 12.24 9.05 -21.67
CA GLU A 56 11.19 8.03 -21.70
C GLU A 56 11.23 7.10 -20.49
N SER A 57 12.42 6.67 -20.04
CA SER A 57 12.55 5.84 -18.83
C SER A 57 12.13 6.60 -17.57
N GLU A 58 12.56 7.86 -17.41
CA GLU A 58 12.15 8.70 -16.27
C GLU A 58 10.61 8.86 -16.21
N ARG A 59 9.97 9.14 -17.35
CA ARG A 59 8.50 9.22 -17.43
C ARG A 59 7.83 7.89 -17.11
N ALA A 60 8.38 6.77 -17.57
CA ALA A 60 7.84 5.44 -17.29
C ALA A 60 7.91 5.11 -15.80
N GLU A 61 9.00 5.44 -15.11
CA GLU A 61 9.15 5.26 -13.66
C GLU A 61 8.15 6.11 -12.86
N VAL A 62 8.00 7.39 -13.22
CA VAL A 62 6.99 8.28 -12.61
C VAL A 62 5.59 7.72 -12.80
N ASN A 63 5.24 7.26 -14.01
CA ASN A 63 3.94 6.68 -14.30
C ASN A 63 3.68 5.39 -13.51
N ALA A 64 4.69 4.52 -13.38
CA ALA A 64 4.59 3.30 -12.60
C ALA A 64 4.35 3.62 -11.11
N ASN A 65 5.08 4.60 -10.56
CA ASN A 65 4.89 5.05 -9.17
C ASN A 65 3.49 5.66 -8.95
N ASN A 66 3.03 6.52 -9.85
CA ASN A 66 1.69 7.11 -9.79
C ASN A 66 0.59 6.04 -9.84
N ALA A 67 0.72 5.06 -10.74
CA ALA A 67 -0.23 3.95 -10.83
C ALA A 67 -0.23 3.11 -9.53
N PHE A 68 0.94 2.87 -8.95
CA PHE A 68 1.06 2.18 -7.67
C PHE A 68 0.39 2.97 -6.52
N HIS A 69 0.67 4.26 -6.39
CA HIS A 69 0.05 5.12 -5.36
C HIS A 69 -1.46 5.20 -5.53
N LEU A 70 -1.96 5.31 -6.76
CA LEU A 70 -3.40 5.27 -7.06
C LEU A 70 -4.03 3.95 -6.62
N ALA A 71 -3.35 2.83 -6.86
CA ALA A 71 -3.84 1.52 -6.42
C ALA A 71 -3.90 1.42 -4.89
N VAL A 72 -2.86 1.85 -4.18
CA VAL A 72 -2.86 1.87 -2.70
C VAL A 72 -3.94 2.80 -2.14
N SER A 73 -4.09 4.00 -2.72
CA SER A 73 -5.12 4.97 -2.33
C SER A 73 -6.54 4.43 -2.55
N THR A 74 -6.77 3.74 -3.67
CA THR A 74 -8.07 3.10 -3.95
C THR A 74 -8.35 1.98 -2.94
N ILE A 75 -7.35 1.19 -2.57
CA ILE A 75 -7.48 0.14 -1.54
C ILE A 75 -7.76 0.78 -0.17
N PHE A 76 -7.10 1.89 0.17
CA PHE A 76 -7.35 2.63 1.40
C PHE A 76 -8.80 3.12 1.49
N ARG A 77 -9.30 3.78 0.44
CA ARG A 77 -10.70 4.25 0.35
C ARG A 77 -11.72 3.11 0.40
N PHE A 78 -11.37 1.96 -0.17
CA PHE A 78 -12.19 0.76 0.00
C PHE A 78 -12.24 0.32 1.47
N GLY A 79 -11.14 0.44 2.20
CA GLY A 79 -11.10 0.19 3.65
C GLY A 79 -11.93 1.17 4.47
N GLU A 80 -11.98 2.45 4.08
CA GLU A 80 -12.89 3.44 4.70
C GLU A 80 -14.35 2.99 4.57
N ALA A 81 -14.78 2.62 3.36
CA ALA A 81 -16.14 2.11 3.15
C ALA A 81 -16.44 0.83 3.95
N ILE A 82 -15.47 -0.09 4.06
CA ILE A 82 -15.60 -1.28 4.91
C ILE A 82 -15.75 -0.91 6.39
N LYS A 83 -14.99 0.09 6.87
CA LYS A 83 -15.11 0.57 8.25
C LYS A 83 -16.49 1.17 8.51
N ASP A 84 -17.02 1.98 7.59
CA ASP A 84 -18.31 2.63 7.79
C ASP A 84 -19.43 1.59 7.97
N ILE A 85 -19.47 0.58 7.10
CA ILE A 85 -20.41 -0.55 7.23
C ILE A 85 -20.16 -1.33 8.52
N TYR A 86 -18.89 -1.58 8.87
CA TYR A 86 -18.54 -2.26 10.11
C TYR A 86 -19.08 -1.53 11.34
N MET A 87 -18.97 -0.20 11.40
CA MET A 87 -19.48 0.60 12.52
C MET A 87 -21.01 0.55 12.62
N THR A 88 -21.72 0.57 11.49
CA THR A 88 -23.17 0.35 11.45
C THR A 88 -23.52 -1.02 12.02
N LEU A 89 -22.88 -2.08 11.51
CA LEU A 89 -23.12 -3.46 11.97
C LEU A 89 -22.74 -3.68 13.43
N LEU A 90 -21.71 -3.00 13.93
CA LEU A 90 -21.31 -3.05 15.34
C LEU A 90 -22.40 -2.46 16.24
N SER A 91 -23.00 -1.34 15.82
CA SER A 91 -24.10 -0.71 16.55
C SER A 91 -25.37 -1.57 16.58
N GLU A 92 -25.64 -2.33 15.50
CA GLU A 92 -26.81 -3.19 15.37
C GLU A 92 -26.66 -4.53 16.11
N ASN A 93 -25.48 -5.16 16.00
CA ASN A 93 -25.24 -6.52 16.52
C ASN A 93 -24.70 -6.55 17.97
N GLY A 94 -24.34 -5.39 18.52
CA GLY A 94 -23.96 -5.21 19.93
C GLY A 94 -22.61 -5.81 20.35
N ASN A 95 -21.92 -6.54 19.48
CA ASN A 95 -20.57 -7.06 19.74
C ASN A 95 -19.74 -7.21 18.46
N ASP A 96 -18.41 -7.14 18.61
CA ASP A 96 -17.41 -7.20 17.53
C ASP A 96 -17.51 -8.50 16.71
N HIS A 97 -17.67 -9.66 17.35
CA HIS A 97 -17.68 -10.94 16.67
C HIS A 97 -18.85 -11.04 15.67
N SER A 98 -20.07 -10.74 16.12
CA SER A 98 -21.27 -10.76 15.27
C SER A 98 -21.17 -9.75 14.13
N ALA A 99 -20.70 -8.54 14.40
CA ALA A 99 -20.53 -7.50 13.38
C ALA A 99 -19.53 -7.92 12.29
N ARG A 100 -18.42 -8.57 12.66
CA ARG A 100 -17.44 -9.10 11.70
C ARG A 100 -18.01 -10.22 10.83
N VAL A 101 -18.80 -11.11 11.42
CA VAL A 101 -19.45 -12.21 10.69
C VAL A 101 -20.47 -11.64 9.70
N ALA A 102 -21.29 -10.67 10.12
CA ALA A 102 -22.25 -9.99 9.26
C ALA A 102 -21.55 -9.25 8.11
N LEU A 103 -20.50 -8.48 8.42
CA LEU A 103 -19.72 -7.74 7.42
C LEU A 103 -19.13 -8.66 6.35
N ASN A 104 -18.51 -9.78 6.75
CA ASN A 104 -17.94 -10.70 5.78
C ASN A 104 -19.03 -11.31 4.87
N ARG A 105 -20.22 -11.62 5.41
CA ARG A 105 -21.36 -12.13 4.63
C ARG A 105 -21.88 -11.09 3.64
N GLU A 106 -22.02 -9.83 4.06
CA GLU A 106 -22.46 -8.75 3.17
C GLU A 106 -21.47 -8.53 2.04
N ILE A 107 -20.17 -8.47 2.33
CA ILE A 107 -19.17 -8.28 1.29
C ILE A 107 -19.11 -9.48 0.34
N GLU A 108 -19.23 -10.73 0.83
CA GLU A 108 -19.29 -11.91 -0.03
C GLU A 108 -20.53 -11.88 -0.95
N ALA A 109 -21.68 -11.44 -0.44
CA ALA A 109 -22.92 -11.33 -1.21
C ALA A 109 -22.83 -10.32 -2.37
N LEU A 110 -21.97 -9.29 -2.26
CA LEU A 110 -21.70 -8.34 -3.34
C LEU A 110 -20.94 -8.97 -4.53
N PHE A 111 -20.26 -10.10 -4.32
CA PHE A 111 -19.42 -10.74 -5.34
C PHE A 111 -19.79 -12.22 -5.54
N PRO A 112 -21.02 -12.53 -6.00
CA PRO A 112 -21.53 -13.90 -6.09
C PRO A 112 -20.75 -14.77 -7.11
N SER A 113 -20.06 -14.15 -8.07
CA SER A 113 -19.21 -14.82 -9.05
C SER A 113 -17.76 -15.02 -8.59
N ALA A 114 -17.36 -14.43 -7.46
CA ALA A 114 -16.02 -14.55 -6.91
C ALA A 114 -15.95 -15.67 -5.87
N SER A 115 -14.81 -16.35 -5.79
CA SER A 115 -14.58 -17.30 -4.69
C SER A 115 -14.51 -16.57 -3.34
N SER A 116 -15.17 -17.08 -2.31
CA SER A 116 -15.10 -16.52 -0.94
C SER A 116 -13.66 -16.35 -0.46
N ARG A 117 -12.79 -17.34 -0.75
CA ARG A 117 -11.35 -17.25 -0.43
C ARG A 117 -10.66 -16.06 -1.11
N GLY A 118 -11.02 -15.76 -2.36
CA GLY A 118 -10.50 -14.61 -3.09
C GLY A 118 -10.96 -13.28 -2.50
N VAL A 119 -12.26 -13.19 -2.19
CA VAL A 119 -12.87 -12.01 -1.55
C VAL A 119 -12.22 -11.74 -0.19
N LEU A 120 -12.12 -12.74 0.68
CA LEU A 120 -11.53 -12.61 2.02
C LEU A 120 -10.04 -12.23 1.96
N LYS A 121 -9.27 -12.75 1.01
CA LYS A 121 -7.87 -12.31 0.79
C LYS A 121 -7.79 -10.84 0.39
N LYS A 122 -8.71 -10.37 -0.45
CA LYS A 122 -8.77 -8.96 -0.87
C LYS A 122 -9.16 -8.07 0.32
N ILE A 123 -10.16 -8.46 1.11
CA ILE A 123 -10.56 -7.77 2.35
C ILE A 123 -9.40 -7.71 3.34
N SER A 124 -8.65 -8.80 3.53
CA SER A 124 -7.49 -8.78 4.44
C SER A 124 -6.41 -7.79 4.00
N ARG A 125 -6.11 -7.70 2.70
CA ARG A 125 -5.21 -6.67 2.17
C ARG A 125 -5.74 -5.26 2.43
N VAL A 126 -7.04 -5.05 2.19
CA VAL A 126 -7.71 -3.76 2.41
C VAL A 126 -7.60 -3.34 3.87
N ARG A 127 -7.87 -4.25 4.81
CA ARG A 127 -7.71 -4.01 6.26
C ARG A 127 -6.30 -3.60 6.61
N ASN A 128 -5.28 -4.31 6.11
CA ASN A 128 -3.88 -3.97 6.38
C ASN A 128 -3.50 -2.57 5.87
N VAL A 129 -3.90 -2.21 4.65
CA VAL A 129 -3.66 -0.87 4.09
C VAL A 129 -4.39 0.20 4.90
N TYR A 130 -5.67 -0.01 5.18
CA TYR A 130 -6.47 0.93 5.97
C TYR A 130 -5.90 1.15 7.36
N GLU A 131 -5.56 0.07 8.08
CA GLU A 131 -5.00 0.17 9.43
C GLU A 131 -3.69 0.96 9.48
N ILE A 132 -2.82 0.79 8.50
CA ILE A 132 -1.56 1.54 8.44
C ILE A 132 -1.86 3.02 8.22
N PHE A 133 -2.55 3.35 7.11
CA PHE A 133 -2.67 4.74 6.67
C PHE A 133 -3.71 5.56 7.44
N SER A 134 -4.68 4.93 8.10
CA SER A 134 -5.55 5.61 9.07
C SER A 134 -4.83 6.00 10.36
N ALA A 135 -3.71 5.34 10.67
CA ALA A 135 -2.88 5.66 11.82
C ALA A 135 -1.75 6.64 11.47
N VAL A 136 -1.04 6.42 10.36
CA VAL A 136 0.16 7.19 9.99
C VAL A 136 -0.11 8.38 9.06
N GLY A 137 -1.32 8.50 8.53
CA GLY A 137 -1.74 9.54 7.58
C GLY A 137 -1.80 9.05 6.13
N PRO A 138 -2.92 9.24 5.40
CA PRO A 138 -3.06 8.82 4.01
C PRO A 138 -2.14 9.57 3.03
N GLU A 139 -1.69 10.77 3.37
CA GLU A 139 -0.73 11.55 2.59
C GLU A 139 0.61 10.83 2.43
N LYS A 140 0.98 9.96 3.38
CA LYS A 140 2.22 9.17 3.31
C LYS A 140 2.19 8.09 2.23
N ILE A 141 1.04 7.77 1.63
CA ILE A 141 0.95 6.83 0.50
C ILE A 141 1.84 7.26 -0.68
N SER A 142 1.91 8.57 -0.93
CA SER A 142 2.74 9.16 -2.00
C SER A 142 4.26 8.96 -1.80
N ARG A 143 4.69 8.57 -0.60
CA ARG A 143 6.10 8.41 -0.25
C ARG A 143 6.64 7.02 -0.55
N ILE A 144 5.76 6.06 -0.83
CA ILE A 144 6.14 4.65 -1.01
C ILE A 144 6.90 4.47 -2.32
N ARG A 145 8.08 3.83 -2.26
CA ARG A 145 8.92 3.54 -3.43
C ARG A 145 9.47 2.11 -3.45
N SER A 146 9.60 1.49 -2.27
CA SER A 146 10.41 0.29 -2.07
C SER A 146 9.63 -1.03 -2.08
N VAL A 147 8.29 -0.99 -2.11
CA VAL A 147 7.43 -2.17 -1.98
C VAL A 147 6.39 -2.27 -3.08
N GLN A 148 5.90 -3.50 -3.31
CA GLN A 148 4.82 -3.81 -4.26
C GLN A 148 3.50 -4.10 -3.51
N LEU A 149 2.37 -4.17 -4.22
CA LEU A 149 1.06 -4.42 -3.59
C LEU A 149 0.96 -5.76 -2.84
N SER A 150 1.75 -6.76 -3.23
CA SER A 150 1.83 -8.05 -2.53
C SER A 150 2.35 -7.92 -1.11
N PHE A 151 3.20 -6.93 -0.82
CA PHE A 151 3.76 -6.66 0.51
C PHE A 151 2.66 -6.55 1.57
N PHE A 152 1.59 -5.80 1.28
CA PHE A 152 0.48 -5.61 2.21
C PHE A 152 -0.27 -6.91 2.53
N SER A 153 -0.22 -7.93 1.67
CA SER A 153 -0.81 -9.24 1.95
C SER A 153 0.06 -10.14 2.83
N GLU A 154 1.35 -9.81 3.00
CA GLU A 154 2.32 -10.62 3.74
C GLU A 154 2.59 -10.11 5.17
N LEU A 155 2.05 -8.93 5.49
CA LEU A 155 2.12 -8.32 6.80
C LEU A 155 1.35 -9.13 7.85
N ARG A 156 1.99 -9.32 9.01
CA ARG A 156 1.34 -9.80 10.23
C ARG A 156 0.99 -8.59 11.10
N SER A 157 0.11 -8.79 12.09
CA SER A 157 -0.28 -7.75 13.06
C SER A 157 0.93 -7.04 13.68
N ARG A 158 1.92 -7.81 14.16
CA ARG A 158 3.16 -7.25 14.72
C ARG A 158 3.96 -6.36 13.74
N ASP A 159 3.88 -6.66 12.44
CA ASP A 159 4.59 -5.90 11.41
C ASP A 159 3.86 -4.56 11.19
N ILE A 160 2.51 -4.59 11.20
CA ILE A 160 1.65 -3.40 11.14
C ILE A 160 1.87 -2.52 12.38
N ASP A 161 1.92 -3.11 13.58
CA ASP A 161 2.14 -2.37 14.83
C ASP A 161 3.52 -1.70 14.82
N ALA A 162 4.56 -2.42 14.38
CA ALA A 162 5.90 -1.85 14.24
C ALA A 162 5.93 -0.67 13.26
N ILE A 163 5.23 -0.75 12.14
CA ILE A 163 5.09 0.36 11.18
C ILE A 163 4.39 1.56 11.84
N LYS A 164 3.24 1.33 12.49
CA LYS A 164 2.46 2.39 13.16
C LYS A 164 3.33 3.11 14.20
N ILE A 165 4.03 2.36 15.07
CA ILE A 165 4.93 2.91 16.10
C ILE A 165 6.05 3.73 15.46
N ALA A 166 6.75 3.16 14.48
CA ALA A 166 7.92 3.80 13.87
C ALA A 166 7.58 5.06 13.06
N CYS A 167 6.33 5.21 12.63
CA CYS A 167 5.87 6.34 11.81
C CYS A 167 5.06 7.37 12.60
N GLY A 168 5.02 7.26 13.94
CA GLY A 168 4.30 8.18 14.81
C GLY A 168 2.77 8.07 14.73
N GLY A 169 2.24 6.89 14.38
CA GLY A 169 0.82 6.70 14.11
C GLY A 169 -0.07 6.82 15.34
N ASN A 170 -1.29 7.31 15.14
CA ASN A 170 -2.32 7.39 16.17
C ASN A 170 -3.10 6.07 16.28
N PHE A 171 -3.14 5.47 17.47
CA PHE A 171 -3.79 4.18 17.72
C PHE A 171 -5.31 4.28 17.93
N ASN A 172 -5.89 5.48 17.90
CA ASN A 172 -7.32 5.68 18.15
C ASN A 172 -8.24 5.25 16.97
N ASN A 173 -7.68 4.89 15.81
CA ASN A 173 -8.42 4.48 14.61
C ASN A 173 -8.40 2.97 14.34
N LEU A 174 -8.01 2.16 15.32
CA LEU A 174 -7.95 0.71 15.18
C LEU A 174 -9.36 0.14 14.94
N LEU A 175 -9.54 -0.49 13.78
CA LEU A 175 -10.73 -1.30 13.51
C LEU A 175 -10.86 -2.48 14.49
N TYR A 176 -9.76 -2.87 15.13
CA TYR A 176 -9.65 -4.09 15.91
C TYR A 176 -8.75 -3.87 17.14
N GLN A 177 -9.37 -3.78 18.33
CA GLN A 177 -8.79 -4.29 19.58
C GLN A 177 -9.53 -5.58 19.94
#